data_AF-A0A7J9LER3-F1
#
_entry.id   AF-A0A7J9LER3-F1
#
_cell.length_a   1.000
_cell.length_b   1.000
_cell.length_c   1.000
_cell.angle_alpha   90.00
_cell.angle_beta   90.00
_cell.angle_gamma   90.00
#
_symmetry.space_group_name_H-M   'P 1'
#
loop_
_entity.id
_entity.type
_entity.pdbx_description
1 polymer ?
#
loop_
_entity_poly.entity_id
_entity_poly.type
_entity_poly.pdbx_seq_one_letter_code
_entity_poly.pdbx_strand_id
1 'polypeptide(L)'
;FLFLLCPILQAAEFQEPTCGKEECGNITIPSPFGIHSRCYTHPSFSVTCNKTLNGHKPFINVNGIDLEVLGKAIFSNAILISCPVTYSTNCDRINKPSVRVNLSGTPFFFSSDMNYFGSVGCGNWATILRSEADSLGGCSQPRCDDGASESGCFTEIT
;
A
#
# COMPACT_ATOMS: atom_id res chain seq x y z
N PHE A 1 3.09 -11.86 9.33
CA PHE A 1 2.15 -11.14 8.42
C PHE A 1 2.96 -10.43 7.36
N LEU A 2 2.70 -10.65 6.07
CA LEU A 2 3.43 -9.98 4.98
C LEU A 2 2.76 -8.67 4.57
N PHE A 3 3.55 -7.68 4.19
CA PHE A 3 3.05 -6.43 3.63
C PHE A 3 3.93 -5.94 2.48
N LEU A 4 3.30 -5.20 1.57
CA LEU A 4 3.95 -4.45 0.51
C LEU A 4 3.35 -3.05 0.50
N LEU A 5 4.17 -2.04 0.74
CA LEU A 5 3.77 -0.65 0.73
C LEU A 5 4.27 -0.02 -0.56
N CYS A 6 3.36 0.54 -1.35
CA CYS A 6 3.72 1.22 -2.59
C CYS A 6 3.19 2.66 -2.53
N PRO A 7 4.02 3.68 -2.71
CA PRO A 7 3.51 5.02 -2.98
C PRO A 7 2.93 5.06 -4.40
N ILE A 8 1.73 5.63 -4.54
CA ILE A 8 1.18 5.98 -5.86
C ILE A 8 1.29 7.49 -6.07
N LEU A 9 2.00 7.87 -7.14
CA LEU A 9 2.12 9.23 -7.60
C LEU A 9 1.09 9.53 -8.67
N GLN A 10 0.88 10.81 -8.92
CA GLN A 10 -0.02 11.31 -9.95
C GLN A 10 0.76 11.93 -11.11
N ALA A 11 0.27 11.72 -12.33
CA ALA A 11 0.90 12.22 -13.56
C ALA A 11 0.59 13.70 -13.90
N ALA A 12 -0.35 14.35 -13.21
CA ALA A 12 -0.84 15.69 -13.53
C ALA A 12 -0.95 16.59 -12.30
N GLU A 13 -0.52 17.85 -12.42
CA GLU A 13 -0.88 18.88 -11.45
C GLU A 13 -2.37 19.20 -11.61
N PHE A 14 -3.17 18.94 -10.57
CA PHE A 14 -4.53 19.43 -10.51
C PHE A 14 -4.64 20.55 -9.49
N GLN A 15 -5.47 21.54 -9.81
CA GLN A 15 -5.74 22.67 -8.94
C GLN A 15 -6.32 22.17 -7.60
N GLU A 16 -5.66 22.49 -6.49
CA GLU A 16 -6.09 22.01 -5.18
C GLU A 16 -7.52 22.47 -4.88
N PRO A 17 -8.43 21.55 -4.51
CA PRO A 17 -9.76 21.94 -4.10
C PRO A 17 -9.67 22.70 -2.77
N THR A 18 -10.42 23.79 -2.65
CA THR A 18 -10.57 24.54 -1.39
C THR A 18 -11.45 23.76 -0.42
N CYS A 19 -10.88 22.71 0.16
CA CYS A 19 -11.50 21.89 1.18
C CYS A 19 -10.81 22.04 2.53
N GLY A 20 -11.57 21.76 3.58
CA GLY A 20 -11.02 21.60 4.92
C GLY A 20 -10.17 20.33 5.03
N LYS A 21 -9.70 20.05 6.24
CA LYS A 21 -8.97 18.82 6.54
C LYS A 21 -9.89 17.61 6.34
N GLU A 22 -9.53 16.74 5.40
CA GLU A 22 -10.21 15.46 5.16
C GLU A 22 -9.53 14.36 5.99
N GLU A 23 -10.28 13.67 6.85
CA GLU A 23 -9.75 12.66 7.75
C GLU A 23 -10.62 11.38 7.73
N CYS A 24 -9.94 10.23 7.80
CA CYS A 24 -10.59 8.95 8.00
C CYS A 24 -9.84 8.16 9.08
N GLY A 25 -10.46 8.00 10.25
CA GLY A 25 -9.77 7.47 11.42
C GLY A 25 -8.62 8.39 11.82
N ASN A 26 -7.40 7.83 11.88
CA ASN A 26 -6.19 8.59 12.22
C ASN A 26 -5.40 9.06 10.98
N ILE A 27 -5.97 8.90 9.78
CA ILE A 27 -5.30 9.22 8.53
C ILE A 27 -5.86 10.52 7.97
N THR A 28 -4.99 11.51 7.78
CA THR A 28 -5.30 12.72 7.00
C THR A 28 -5.13 12.44 5.51
N ILE A 29 -6.15 12.75 4.72
CA ILE A 29 -6.14 12.57 3.27
C ILE A 29 -5.57 13.84 2.64
N PRO A 30 -4.42 13.76 1.96
CA PRO A 30 -3.82 14.93 1.34
C PRO A 30 -4.51 15.26 0.02
N SER A 31 -4.65 16.55 -0.28
CA SER A 31 -4.90 16.99 -1.65
C SER A 31 -3.84 16.38 -2.59
N PRO A 32 -4.24 15.93 -3.80
CA PRO A 32 -5.55 16.14 -4.44
C PRO A 32 -6.58 15.02 -4.20
N PHE A 33 -6.31 14.13 -3.24
CA PHE A 33 -7.25 13.10 -2.81
C PHE A 33 -8.26 13.67 -1.81
N GLY A 34 -9.45 13.07 -1.75
CA GLY A 34 -10.48 13.55 -0.83
C GLY A 34 -11.65 12.58 -0.68
N ILE A 35 -12.39 12.71 0.41
CA ILE A 35 -13.52 11.84 0.75
C ILE A 35 -14.82 12.45 0.22
N HIS A 36 -15.03 13.73 0.51
CA HIS A 36 -16.25 14.41 0.14
C HIS A 36 -16.22 14.90 -1.31
N SER A 37 -17.41 14.98 -1.91
CA SER A 37 -17.59 15.57 -3.25
C SER A 37 -16.97 16.96 -3.30
N ARG A 38 -16.25 17.26 -4.40
CA ARG A 38 -15.49 18.50 -4.63
C ARG A 38 -14.23 18.66 -3.80
N CYS A 39 -13.88 17.70 -2.93
CA CYS A 39 -12.61 17.69 -2.19
C CYS A 39 -11.53 16.79 -2.80
N TYR A 40 -11.82 16.26 -3.98
CA TYR A 40 -10.85 15.60 -4.84
C TYR A 40 -10.91 16.22 -6.24
N THR A 41 -9.81 16.18 -6.97
CA THR A 41 -9.66 16.91 -8.24
C THR A 41 -10.20 16.15 -9.46
N HIS A 42 -10.28 14.82 -9.37
CA HIS A 42 -10.84 13.96 -10.39
C HIS A 42 -11.46 12.73 -9.73
N PRO A 43 -12.51 12.10 -10.30
CA PRO A 43 -13.18 10.94 -9.68
C PRO A 43 -12.24 9.80 -9.24
N SER A 44 -11.14 9.58 -9.96
CA SER A 44 -10.10 8.59 -9.60
C SER A 44 -9.39 8.88 -8.26
N PHE A 45 -9.47 10.12 -7.75
CA PHE A 45 -8.85 10.58 -6.50
C PHE A 45 -9.83 10.51 -5.32
N SER A 46 -11.05 10.02 -5.55
CA SER A 46 -12.03 9.80 -4.51
C SER A 46 -11.54 8.70 -3.58
N VAL A 47 -11.52 9.02 -2.29
CA VAL A 47 -11.21 8.09 -1.20
C VAL A 47 -12.50 7.74 -0.49
N THR A 48 -12.72 6.45 -0.23
CA THR A 48 -13.83 5.98 0.60
C THR A 48 -13.35 5.79 2.03
N CYS A 49 -14.18 6.14 3.01
CA CYS A 49 -13.86 5.93 4.43
C CYS A 49 -14.77 4.83 4.98
N ASN A 50 -14.24 3.60 5.07
CA ASN A 50 -15.02 2.42 5.41
C ASN A 50 -14.82 2.03 6.87
N LYS A 51 -15.90 1.59 7.53
CA LYS A 51 -15.85 1.03 8.89
C LYS A 51 -15.26 -0.38 8.85
N THR A 52 -14.19 -0.61 9.59
CA THR A 52 -13.54 -1.91 9.75
C THR A 52 -13.54 -2.35 11.22
N LEU A 53 -13.06 -3.56 11.51
CA LEU A 53 -12.94 -4.07 12.88
C LEU A 53 -12.11 -3.16 13.79
N ASN A 54 -11.11 -2.48 13.23
CA ASN A 54 -10.16 -1.63 13.96
C ASN A 54 -10.48 -0.13 13.80
N GLY A 55 -11.72 0.23 13.47
CA GLY A 55 -12.15 1.61 13.24
C GLY A 55 -12.30 1.97 11.76
N HIS A 56 -12.37 3.26 11.46
CA HIS A 56 -12.51 3.74 10.08
C HIS A 56 -11.17 3.72 9.36
N LYS A 57 -11.16 3.21 8.13
CA LYS A 57 -9.98 3.13 7.28
C LYS A 57 -10.27 3.70 5.89
N PRO A 58 -9.34 4.50 5.33
CA PRO A 58 -9.50 5.04 3.99
C PRO A 58 -9.07 4.03 2.91
N PHE A 59 -9.80 4.02 1.79
CA PHE A 59 -9.51 3.19 0.63
C PHE A 59 -9.63 4.00 -0.66
N ILE A 60 -8.68 3.82 -1.57
CA ILE A 60 -8.75 4.35 -2.93
C ILE A 60 -9.10 3.22 -3.89
N ASN A 61 -10.07 3.47 -4.78
CA ASN A 61 -10.43 2.51 -5.81
C ASN A 61 -9.57 2.73 -7.06
N VAL A 62 -8.79 1.72 -7.42
CA VAL A 62 -7.97 1.73 -8.63
C VAL A 62 -8.40 0.59 -9.54
N ASN A 63 -9.07 0.93 -10.65
CA ASN A 63 -9.58 -0.03 -11.62
C ASN A 63 -10.38 -1.19 -11.00
N GLY A 64 -11.22 -0.90 -10.01
CA GLY A 64 -12.07 -1.89 -9.33
C GLY A 64 -11.41 -2.61 -8.14
N ILE A 65 -10.20 -2.22 -7.76
CA ILE A 65 -9.50 -2.74 -6.56
C ILE A 65 -9.45 -1.65 -5.50
N ASP A 66 -10.01 -1.93 -4.33
CA ASP A 66 -9.92 -1.04 -3.17
C ASP A 66 -8.60 -1.26 -2.43
N LEU A 67 -7.75 -0.23 -2.40
CA LEU A 67 -6.43 -0.24 -1.80
C LEU A 67 -6.45 0.61 -0.53
N GLU A 68 -6.03 0.04 0.61
CA GLU A 68 -5.99 0.77 1.88
C GLU A 68 -4.95 1.89 1.80
N VAL A 69 -5.37 3.10 2.15
CA VAL A 69 -4.50 4.28 2.22
C VAL A 69 -3.92 4.38 3.62
N LEU A 70 -2.60 4.37 3.72
CA LEU A 70 -1.87 4.44 4.99
C LEU A 70 -1.49 5.88 5.36
N GLY A 71 -1.65 6.83 4.42
CA GLY A 71 -1.43 8.26 4.62
C GLY A 71 -0.63 8.89 3.49
N LYS A 72 -0.07 10.07 3.76
CA LYS A 72 0.81 10.78 2.83
C LYS A 72 2.21 10.17 2.86
N ALA A 73 2.82 9.97 1.68
CA ALA A 73 4.23 9.64 1.60
C ALA A 73 5.09 10.84 2.08
N ILE A 74 6.15 10.56 2.84
CA ILE A 74 6.90 11.60 3.56
C ILE A 74 7.56 12.61 2.60
N PHE A 75 8.12 12.12 1.49
CA PHE A 75 8.97 12.92 0.59
C PHE A 75 8.33 13.22 -0.76
N SER A 76 7.03 12.97 -0.93
CA SER A 76 6.33 13.19 -2.19
C SER A 76 4.88 13.60 -1.98
N ASN A 77 4.24 14.07 -3.04
CA ASN A 77 2.78 14.29 -3.07
C ASN A 77 2.02 12.97 -3.36
N ALA A 78 2.64 11.82 -3.05
CA ALA A 78 2.01 10.51 -3.15
C ALA A 78 1.20 10.18 -1.90
N ILE A 79 0.26 9.26 -2.06
CA ILE A 79 -0.30 8.52 -0.93
C ILE A 79 0.36 7.14 -0.86
N LEU A 80 0.63 6.70 0.36
CA LEU A 80 1.14 5.36 0.64
C LEU A 80 -0.04 4.39 0.68
N ILE A 81 0.00 3.35 -0.13
CA ILE A 81 -1.05 2.32 -0.15
C ILE A 81 -0.51 0.95 0.27
N SER A 82 -1.38 0.13 0.84
CA SER A 82 -1.13 -1.29 1.07
C SER A 82 -1.41 -2.07 -0.21
N CYS A 83 -0.35 -2.53 -0.87
CA CYS A 83 -0.43 -3.32 -2.09
C CYS A 83 -0.76 -4.79 -1.76
N PRO A 84 -1.62 -5.45 -2.56
CA PRO A 84 -1.94 -6.86 -2.37
C PRO A 84 -0.69 -7.74 -2.51
N VAL A 85 -0.41 -8.53 -1.47
CA VAL A 85 0.66 -9.54 -1.50
C VAL A 85 0.04 -10.91 -1.74
N THR A 86 0.42 -11.57 -2.84
CA THR A 86 0.11 -12.98 -3.07
C THR A 86 1.32 -13.79 -2.66
N TYR A 87 1.19 -14.68 -1.67
CA TYR A 87 2.26 -15.58 -1.25
C TYR A 87 1.94 -17.03 -1.64
N SER A 88 2.98 -17.76 -2.03
CA SER A 88 2.94 -19.20 -2.25
C SER A 88 3.72 -19.89 -1.14
N THR A 89 3.06 -20.76 -0.37
CA THR A 89 3.71 -21.63 0.61
C THR A 89 4.02 -22.97 -0.06
N ASN A 90 5.29 -23.38 -0.07
CA ASN A 90 5.79 -24.71 -0.48
C ASN A 90 5.90 -25.03 -1.99
N CYS A 91 6.06 -24.07 -2.90
CA CYS A 91 6.20 -24.36 -4.36
C CYS A 91 5.07 -25.24 -4.95
N ASP A 92 4.04 -25.56 -4.17
CA ASP A 92 2.81 -26.15 -4.64
C ASP A 92 2.18 -25.06 -5.49
N ARG A 93 2.01 -25.36 -6.78
CA ARG A 93 1.29 -24.55 -7.76
C ARG A 93 -0.19 -24.50 -7.39
N ILE A 94 -0.52 -24.01 -6.19
CA ILE A 94 -1.86 -23.59 -5.88
C ILE A 94 -2.05 -22.33 -6.71
N ASN A 95 -2.84 -22.46 -7.77
CA ASN A 95 -3.31 -21.35 -8.62
C ASN A 95 -4.18 -20.39 -7.80
N LYS A 96 -3.62 -19.77 -6.75
CA LYS A 96 -4.27 -18.66 -6.08
C LYS A 96 -4.27 -17.51 -7.09
N PRO A 97 -5.44 -16.92 -7.39
CA PRO A 97 -5.50 -15.80 -8.31
C PRO A 97 -4.60 -14.69 -7.76
N SER A 98 -3.56 -14.34 -8.52
CA SER A 98 -2.70 -13.21 -8.19
C SER A 98 -3.52 -11.94 -8.35
N VAL A 99 -3.73 -11.19 -7.26
CA VAL A 99 -4.33 -9.85 -7.37
C VAL A 99 -3.27 -8.94 -7.94
N ARG A 100 -3.50 -8.42 -9.15
CA ARG A 100 -2.60 -7.47 -9.82
C ARG A 100 -3.28 -6.12 -9.84
N VAL A 101 -2.60 -5.12 -9.30
CA VAL A 101 -3.04 -3.74 -9.40
C VAL A 101 -2.62 -3.20 -10.77
N ASN A 102 -3.60 -2.94 -11.63
CA ASN A 102 -3.37 -2.34 -12.95
C ASN A 102 -3.61 -0.84 -12.88
N LEU A 103 -2.55 -0.04 -13.01
CA LEU A 103 -2.64 1.43 -13.06
C LEU A 103 -2.87 1.98 -14.48
N SER A 104 -2.84 1.13 -15.51
CA SER A 104 -3.03 1.55 -16.90
C SER A 104 -4.40 2.24 -17.07
N GLY A 105 -4.40 3.37 -17.78
CA GLY A 105 -5.59 4.20 -17.99
C GLY A 105 -6.01 5.03 -16.77
N THR A 106 -5.29 4.93 -15.65
CA THR A 106 -5.47 5.79 -14.48
C THR A 106 -4.42 6.91 -14.47
N PRO A 107 -4.66 8.02 -13.75
CA PRO A 107 -3.67 9.09 -13.60
C PRO A 107 -2.54 8.73 -12.62
N PHE A 108 -2.46 7.47 -12.16
CA PHE A 108 -1.52 7.02 -11.15
C PHE A 108 -0.35 6.23 -11.74
N PHE A 109 0.80 6.31 -11.08
CA PHE A 109 1.94 5.43 -11.31
C PHE A 109 2.57 5.02 -9.98
N PHE A 110 3.16 3.83 -9.94
CA PHE A 110 3.95 3.42 -8.78
C PHE A 110 5.24 4.24 -8.72
N SER A 111 5.63 4.64 -7.51
CA SER A 111 6.95 5.24 -7.30
C SER A 111 8.05 4.28 -7.74
N SER A 112 9.12 4.82 -8.32
CA SER A 112 10.32 4.05 -8.66
C SER A 112 11.20 3.75 -7.45
N ASP A 113 10.94 4.39 -6.32
CA ASP A 113 11.68 4.32 -5.06
C ASP A 113 10.71 4.20 -3.87
N MET A 114 11.23 3.97 -2.66
CA MET A 114 10.42 3.99 -1.43
C MET A 114 9.27 2.96 -1.40
N ASN A 115 9.37 1.88 -2.18
CA ASN A 115 8.50 0.73 -2.06
C ASN A 115 9.06 -0.18 -0.97
N TYR A 116 8.24 -0.58 -0.01
CA TYR A 116 8.71 -1.39 1.13
C TYR A 116 8.02 -2.73 1.17
N PHE A 117 8.80 -3.80 1.18
CA PHE A 117 8.33 -5.15 1.43
C PHE A 117 8.77 -5.59 2.82
N GLY A 118 7.90 -6.27 3.56
CA GLY A 118 8.27 -6.73 4.88
C GLY A 118 7.35 -7.75 5.49
N SER A 119 7.72 -8.17 6.69
CA SER A 119 6.93 -9.05 7.53
C SER A 119 6.89 -8.52 8.96
N VAL A 120 5.73 -8.61 9.60
CA VAL A 120 5.54 -8.39 11.04
C VAL A 120 5.42 -9.74 11.75
N GLY A 121 6.00 -9.85 12.95
CA GLY A 121 6.03 -11.07 13.77
C GLY A 121 7.46 -11.58 13.96
N CYS A 122 7.64 -12.85 14.30
CA CYS A 122 8.96 -13.51 14.45
C CYS A 122 8.97 -14.84 13.68
N GLY A 123 10.17 -15.36 13.42
CA GLY A 123 10.38 -16.65 12.75
C GLY A 123 9.99 -16.70 11.27
N ASN A 124 9.60 -15.59 10.65
CA ASN A 124 9.26 -15.58 9.23
C ASN A 124 10.51 -15.43 8.35
N TRP A 125 10.52 -16.17 7.25
CA TRP A 125 11.39 -15.92 6.11
C TRP A 125 10.52 -15.53 4.92
N ALA A 126 10.64 -14.28 4.49
CA ALA A 126 9.88 -13.73 3.38
C ALA A 126 10.84 -13.23 2.30
N THR A 127 10.57 -13.54 1.05
CA THR A 127 11.35 -13.05 -0.09
C THR A 127 10.39 -12.49 -1.13
N ILE A 128 10.75 -11.36 -1.72
CA ILE A 128 10.07 -10.81 -2.88
C ILE A 128 10.92 -11.05 -4.12
N LEU A 129 10.24 -11.45 -5.19
CA LEU A 129 10.87 -11.87 -6.44
C LEU A 129 10.32 -11.01 -7.58
N ARG A 130 11.20 -10.48 -8.44
CA ARG A 130 10.82 -9.88 -9.72
C ARG A 130 10.42 -10.97 -10.71
N SER A 131 11.14 -12.08 -10.67
CA SER A 131 10.87 -13.32 -11.41
C SER A 131 11.39 -14.51 -10.60
N GLU A 132 11.05 -15.74 -11.00
CA GLU A 132 11.49 -16.97 -10.31
C GLU A 132 13.01 -17.03 -10.04
N ALA A 133 13.82 -16.37 -10.86
CA ALA A 133 15.28 -16.36 -10.74
C ALA A 133 15.86 -15.04 -10.19
N ASP A 134 15.03 -14.02 -9.95
CA ASP A 134 15.48 -12.67 -9.63
C ASP A 134 14.82 -12.16 -8.34
N SER A 135 15.61 -12.08 -7.27
CA SER A 135 15.17 -11.61 -5.95
C SER A 135 15.35 -10.11 -5.82
N LEU A 136 14.26 -9.42 -5.49
CA LEU A 136 14.28 -7.99 -5.21
C LEU A 136 14.72 -7.67 -3.78
N GLY A 137 14.58 -8.64 -2.88
CA GLY A 137 14.87 -8.46 -1.48
C GLY A 137 14.13 -9.47 -0.61
N GLY A 138 14.36 -9.38 0.69
CA GLY A 138 13.77 -10.30 1.63
C GLY A 138 13.96 -9.90 3.07
N CYS A 139 13.52 -10.80 3.92
CA CYS A 139 13.19 -10.53 5.29
C CYS A 139 13.41 -11.82 6.08
N SER A 140 14.45 -11.86 6.91
CA SER A 140 14.76 -12.99 7.79
C SER A 140 14.60 -12.56 9.23
N GLN A 141 13.60 -13.11 9.92
CA GLN A 141 13.31 -12.77 11.31
C GLN A 141 13.88 -13.83 12.26
N PRO A 142 14.38 -13.43 13.44
CA PRO A 142 14.86 -14.38 14.44
C PRO A 142 13.73 -15.28 14.93
N ARG A 143 14.08 -16.40 15.57
CA ARG A 143 13.10 -17.26 16.24
C ARG A 143 12.36 -16.46 17.32
N CYS A 144 11.11 -16.85 17.55
CA CYS A 144 10.31 -16.30 18.62
C CYS A 144 10.89 -16.75 19.96
N ASP A 145 11.44 -15.82 20.74
CA ASP A 145 11.82 -16.03 22.13
C ASP A 145 10.78 -15.36 23.04
N ASP A 146 10.53 -15.91 24.23
CA ASP A 146 9.46 -15.51 25.17
C ASP A 146 9.53 -14.06 25.68
N GLY A 147 10.54 -13.27 25.28
CA GLY A 147 10.77 -11.90 25.74
C GLY A 147 11.08 -10.86 24.65
N ALA A 148 11.09 -11.24 23.37
CA ALA A 148 11.33 -10.28 22.28
C ALA A 148 10.00 -9.65 21.84
N SER A 149 9.93 -8.31 21.82
CA SER A 149 8.87 -7.59 21.11
C SER A 149 8.73 -8.15 19.69
N GLU A 150 7.50 -8.27 19.16
CA GLU A 150 7.23 -8.73 17.79
C GLU A 150 7.96 -7.85 16.76
N SER A 151 9.23 -8.12 16.52
CA SER A 151 10.12 -7.30 15.72
C SER A 151 9.89 -7.62 14.26
N GLY A 152 9.23 -6.71 13.55
CA GLY A 152 9.11 -6.77 12.10
C GLY A 152 10.46 -6.67 11.40
N CYS A 153 10.51 -7.09 10.14
CA CYS A 153 11.58 -6.75 9.21
C CYS A 153 10.96 -6.08 7.98
N PHE A 154 11.74 -5.23 7.32
CA PHE A 154 11.36 -4.66 6.03
C PHE A 154 12.60 -4.32 5.22
N THR A 155 12.41 -4.23 3.91
CA THR A 155 13.43 -3.86 2.93
C THR A 155 12.82 -2.94 1.89
N GLU A 156 13.59 -1.97 1.41
CA GLU A 156 13.21 -1.14 0.27
C GLU A 156 13.48 -1.91 -1.02
N ILE A 157 12.55 -1.83 -1.98
CA ILE A 157 12.63 -2.53 -3.26
C ILE A 157 12.55 -1.53 -4.43
N THR A 158 13.33 -1.80 -5.47
CA THR A 158 13.44 -1.02 -6.73
C THR A 158 13.28 -1.93 -7.94
#